data_AF-A0A822D9J0-F1
#
_entry.id   AF-A0A822D9J0-F1
#
_cell.length_a   1.000
_cell.length_b   1.000
_cell.length_c   1.000
_cell.angle_alpha   90.00
_cell.angle_beta   90.00
_cell.angle_gamma   90.00
#
_symmetry.space_group_name_H-M   'P 1'
#
loop_
_entity.id
_entity.type
_entity.pdbx_description
1 polymer ?
#
loop_
_entity_poly.entity_id
_entity_poly.type
_entity_poly.pdbx_seq_one_letter_code
_entity_poly.pdbx_strand_id
1 'polypeptide(L)' 'DVPAGSLKYFWGGAILLGGFGLIEVNSTQMTFSFIEHSERTLYQTTLNPRS' A
#
# COMPACT_ATOMS: atom_id res chain seq x y z
N ASP A 1 4.86 2.65 -21.05
CA ASP A 1 5.02 3.72 -20.04
C ASP A 1 3.90 3.73 -19.04
N VAL A 2 4.20 4.05 -17.79
CA VAL A 2 3.20 4.27 -16.73
C VAL A 2 2.69 5.70 -16.88
N PRO A 3 1.37 5.95 -17.01
CA PRO A 3 0.85 7.30 -17.17
C PRO A 3 1.25 8.21 -16.00
N ALA A 4 1.54 9.48 -16.32
CA ALA A 4 1.89 10.46 -15.31
C ALA A 4 0.78 10.54 -14.24
N GLY A 5 1.18 10.41 -12.97
CA GLY A 5 0.27 10.47 -11.82
C GLY A 5 -0.43 9.15 -11.46
N SER A 6 -0.27 8.07 -12.23
CA SER A 6 -0.84 6.76 -11.86
C SER A 6 -0.11 6.09 -10.69
N LEU A 7 1.20 6.26 -10.60
CA LEU A 7 2.00 5.71 -9.51
C LEU A 7 1.76 6.50 -8.21
N LYS A 8 1.26 5.82 -7.17
CA LYS A 8 1.02 6.43 -5.85
C LYS A 8 2.11 6.11 -4.83
N TYR A 9 2.73 4.95 -4.95
CA TYR A 9 3.79 4.50 -4.07
C TYR A 9 4.71 3.48 -4.76
N PHE A 10 6.00 3.52 -4.43
CA PHE A 10 7.00 2.53 -4.84
C PHE A 10 8.02 2.36 -3.72
N TRP A 11 8.37 1.10 -3.44
CA TRP A 11 9.46 0.73 -2.55
C TRP A 11 10.17 -0.50 -3.14
N GLY A 12 11.50 -0.49 -3.12
CA GLY A 12 12.33 -1.50 -3.77
C GLY A 12 13.65 -1.72 -3.03
N GLY A 13 13.57 -2.01 -1.73
CA GLY A 13 14.75 -2.29 -0.91
C GLY A 13 15.46 -3.57 -1.34
N ALA A 14 16.41 -3.48 -2.26
CA ALA A 14 17.04 -4.63 -2.92
C ALA A 14 17.78 -5.61 -1.99
N ILE A 15 18.26 -5.13 -0.84
CA ILE A 15 18.97 -5.92 0.18
C ILE A 15 18.09 -6.29 1.37
N LEU A 16 16.84 -5.84 1.37
CA LEU A 16 15.89 -6.05 2.47
C LEU A 16 15.05 -7.30 2.18
N LEU A 17 14.47 -7.88 3.23
CA LEU A 17 13.67 -9.12 3.14
C LEU A 17 12.30 -8.92 2.45
N GLY A 18 12.10 -7.79 1.79
CA GLY A 18 10.83 -7.42 1.19
C GLY A 18 9.81 -6.91 2.21
N GLY A 19 8.55 -7.14 1.88
CA GLY A 19 7.39 -6.70 2.63
C GLY A 19 6.11 -7.29 2.04
N PHE A 20 4.96 -6.93 2.61
CA PHE A 20 3.66 -7.41 2.17
C PHE A 20 2.61 -6.30 2.19
N GLY A 21 1.51 -6.52 1.46
CA GLY A 21 0.31 -5.68 1.56
C GLY A 21 -0.64 -6.24 2.62
N LEU A 22 -1.11 -5.38 3.52
CA LEU A 22 -2.21 -5.66 4.44
C LEU A 22 -3.45 -4.90 3.95
N ILE A 23 -4.58 -5.59 3.89
CA ILE A 23 -5.86 -5.03 3.46
C ILE A 23 -6.86 -5.21 4.59
N GLU A 24 -7.43 -4.10 5.03
CA GLU A 24 -8.51 -4.08 6.01
C GLU A 24 -9.76 -3.50 5.35
N VAL A 25 -10.88 -4.21 5.46
CA VAL A 25 -12.15 -3.82 4.82
C VAL A 25 -13.22 -3.71 5.89
N ASN A 26 -13.98 -2.62 5.86
CA ASN A 26 -15.20 -2.47 6.63
C ASN A 26 -16.33 -1.89 5.73
N SER A 27 -17.50 -1.63 6.32
CA SER A 27 -18.67 -1.15 5.58
C SER A 27 -18.52 0.26 5.01
N THR A 28 -17.55 1.05 5.48
CA THR A 28 -17.39 2.47 5.10
C THR A 28 -16.13 2.72 4.29
N GLN A 29 -15.13 1.83 4.33
CA GLN A 29 -13.86 2.00 3.64
C GLN A 29 -13.03 0.71 3.56
N MET A 30 -12.07 0.72 2.64
CA MET A 30 -10.95 -0.21 2.56
C MET A 30 -9.65 0.53 2.83
N THR A 31 -8.82 0.02 3.75
CA THR A 31 -7.47 0.53 3.99
C THR A 31 -6.46 -0.45 3.40
N PHE A 32 -5.53 0.06 2.60
CA PHE A 32 -4.40 -0.67 2.07
C PHE A 32 -3.12 -0.15 2.73
N SER A 33 -2.35 -1.05 3.33
CA SER A 33 -1.07 -0.76 3.98
C SER A 33 0.04 -1.60 3.36
N PHE A 34 1.18 -0.98 3.04
CA PHE A 34 2.40 -1.69 2.66
C PHE A 34 3.32 -1.76 3.87
N ILE A 35 3.71 -2.96 4.28
CA ILE A 35 4.47 -3.22 5.52
C ILE A 35 5.78 -3.92 5.16
N GLU A 36 6.90 -3.37 5.62
CA GLU A 36 8.24 -3.95 5.44
C GLU A 36 8.49 -5.09 6.45
N HIS A 37 9.50 -5.93 6.20
CA HIS A 37 9.92 -6.97 7.14
C HIS A 37 10.25 -6.50 8.56
N SER A 38 10.52 -5.20 8.75
CA SER A 38 10.81 -4.56 10.03
C SER A 38 9.54 -4.19 10.81
N GLU A 39 8.36 -4.60 10.32
CA GLU A 39 7.04 -4.18 10.79
C GLU A 39 6.76 -2.67 10.58
N ARG A 40 7.66 -1.98 9.88
CA ARG A 40 7.46 -0.58 9.50
C ARG A 40 6.40 -0.48 8.41
N THR A 41 5.33 0.27 8.68
CA THR A 41 4.40 0.73 7.65
C THR A 41 5.10 1.72 6.72
N LEU A 42 5.23 1.32 5.47
CA LEU A 42 5.90 2.05 4.40
C LEU A 42 4.95 2.99 3.66
N TYR A 43 3.69 2.59 3.53
CA TYR A 43 2.64 3.36 2.87
C TYR A 43 1.28 2.94 3.40
N GLN A 44 0.34 3.87 3.47
CA GLN A 44 -1.06 3.59 3.79
C GLN A 44 -1.97 4.50 2.97
N THR A 45 -3.05 3.93 2.44
CA THR A 45 -4.11 4.69 1.76
C THR A 45 -5.48 4.09 2.06
N THR A 46 -6.49 4.94 2.00
CA THR A 46 -7.89 4.55 2.22
C THR A 46 -8.69 4.80 0.95
N LEU A 47 -9.51 3.81 0.60
CA LEU A 47 -10.44 3.85 -0.52
C LEU A 47 -11.87 3.82 0.04
N ASN A 48 -12.68 4.77 -0.39
CA ASN A 48 -14.10 4.77 -0.09
C ASN A 48 -14.83 3.79 -1.03
N PRO A 49 -15.94 3.17 -0.57
CA PRO A 49 -16.82 2.39 -1.44
C PRO A 49 -17.27 3.22 -2.63
N ARG A 50 -17.42 2.58 -3.79
CA ARG A 50 -18.03 3.24 -4.95
C ARG A 50 -19.54 3.25 -4.74
N SER A 51 -20.16 4.41 -5.01
CA SER A 51 -21.62 4.60 -5.03
C SER A 51 -22.29 3.87 -6.17
#